data_AF-A0A3D2IMK8-F1
#
_entry.id   AF-A0A3D2IMK8-F1
#
_cell.length_a   1.000
_cell.length_b   1.000
_cell.length_c   1.000
_cell.angle_alpha   90.00
_cell.angle_beta   90.00
_cell.angle_gamma   90.00
#
_symmetry.space_group_name_H-M   'P 1'
#
loop_
_entity.id
_entity.type
_entity.pdbx_description
1 polymer ?
#
loop_
_entity_poly.entity_id
_entity_poly.type
_entity_poly.pdbx_seq_one_letter_code
_entity_poly.pdbx_strand_id
1 'polypeptide(L)'
;MKKLLILFLFIVFSNPVFSQDYSDQIHKADSIVTEFFGKHLLPGMSISVYKDDRIIWSKGYGFADLDNEIEVDPSKTLFRIGSVSKTLTAA
;
A
#
# COMPACT_ATOMS: atom_id res chain seq x y z
N MET A 1 -16.25 -46.21 0.20
CA MET A 1 -15.88 -45.10 -0.70
C MET A 1 -16.52 -43.76 -0.30
N LYS A 2 -17.85 -43.68 -0.10
CA LYS A 2 -18.53 -42.41 0.28
C LYS A 2 -18.03 -41.74 1.56
N LYS A 3 -17.70 -42.51 2.61
CA LYS A 3 -17.13 -41.97 3.87
C LYS A 3 -15.73 -41.36 3.69
N LEU A 4 -14.93 -41.92 2.78
CA LEU A 4 -13.59 -41.40 2.46
C LEU A 4 -13.69 -40.07 1.70
N LEU A 5 -14.70 -39.94 0.83
CA LEU A 5 -15.02 -38.71 0.11
C LEU A 5 -15.43 -37.58 1.07
N ILE A 6 -16.25 -37.89 2.08
CA ILE A 6 -16.71 -36.92 3.09
C ILE A 6 -15.54 -36.43 3.96
N LEU A 7 -14.63 -37.33 4.37
CA LEU A 7 -13.45 -36.98 5.15
C LEU A 7 -12.49 -36.07 4.35
N PHE A 8 -12.30 -36.36 3.06
CA PHE A 8 -11.49 -35.53 2.18
C PHE A 8 -12.09 -34.12 2.01
N LEU A 9 -13.41 -34.02 1.84
CA LEU A 9 -14.10 -32.73 1.72
C LEU A 9 -13.98 -31.87 2.99
N PHE A 10 -14.01 -32.50 4.17
CA PHE A 10 -13.86 -31.83 5.46
C PHE A 10 -12.45 -31.25 5.65
N ILE A 11 -11.41 -31.96 5.21
CA ILE A 11 -10.01 -31.52 5.26
C ILE A 11 -9.75 -30.32 4.36
N VAL A 12 -10.39 -30.25 3.18
CA VAL A 12 -10.27 -29.09 2.28
C VAL A 12 -10.91 -27.85 2.89
N PHE A 13 -12.05 -27.99 3.58
CA PHE A 13 -12.78 -26.88 4.21
C PHE A 13 -12.17 -26.36 5.52
N SER A 14 -11.36 -27.17 6.22
CA SER A 14 -10.82 -26.81 7.53
C SER A 14 -9.45 -26.12 7.48
N ASN A 15 -8.96 -25.72 6.31
CA ASN A 15 -7.71 -24.95 6.24
C ASN A 15 -7.99 -23.52 6.73
N PRO A 16 -7.40 -23.07 7.86
CA PRO A 16 -7.48 -21.67 8.22
C PRO A 16 -6.70 -20.87 7.18
N VAL A 17 -7.42 -20.19 6.29
CA VAL A 17 -6.83 -19.18 5.42
C VAL A 17 -6.48 -18.00 6.32
N PHE A 18 -5.23 -17.92 6.74
CA PHE A 18 -4.69 -16.72 7.37
C PHE A 18 -4.65 -15.61 6.32
N SER A 19 -5.75 -14.87 6.20
CA SER A 19 -5.74 -13.59 5.50
C SER A 19 -4.99 -12.59 6.38
N GLN A 20 -3.83 -12.13 5.93
CA GLN A 20 -3.13 -11.02 6.60
C GLN A 20 -3.87 -9.73 6.25
N ASP A 21 -4.83 -9.35 7.08
CA ASP A 21 -5.47 -8.05 6.99
C ASP A 21 -4.58 -6.98 7.66
N TYR A 22 -4.29 -5.92 6.91
CA TYR A 22 -3.50 -4.78 7.36
C TYR A 22 -4.36 -3.52 7.55
N SER A 23 -5.69 -3.64 7.46
CA SER A 23 -6.63 -2.52 7.51
C SER A 23 -6.37 -1.59 8.70
N ASP A 24 -6.30 -2.12 9.93
CA ASP A 24 -6.05 -1.32 11.14
C ASP A 24 -4.72 -0.55 11.10
N GLN A 25 -3.65 -1.21 10.65
CA GLN A 25 -2.32 -0.63 10.52
C GLN A 25 -2.30 0.45 9.44
N ILE A 26 -2.98 0.20 8.33
CA ILE A 26 -3.14 1.16 7.22
C ILE A 26 -3.94 2.37 7.68
N HIS A 27 -5.05 2.18 8.39
CA HIS A 27 -5.86 3.28 8.93
C HIS A 27 -5.06 4.16 9.89
N LYS A 28 -4.26 3.53 10.77
CA LYS A 28 -3.37 4.27 11.67
C LYS A 28 -2.28 5.02 10.91
N ALA A 29 -1.66 4.39 9.93
CA ALA A 29 -0.63 5.02 9.10
C ALA A 29 -1.22 6.19 8.29
N ASP A 30 -2.38 6.00 7.67
CA ASP A 30 -3.09 7.04 6.90
C ASP A 30 -3.46 8.24 7.77
N SER A 31 -3.86 8.01 9.02
CA SER A 31 -4.17 9.07 9.98
C SER A 31 -2.93 9.93 10.29
N ILE A 32 -1.78 9.29 10.53
CA ILE A 32 -0.50 10.00 10.78
C ILE A 32 -0.09 10.80 9.55
N VAL A 33 -0.19 10.20 8.37
CA VAL A 33 0.19 10.83 7.11
C VAL A 33 -0.74 12.01 6.79
N THR A 34 -2.05 11.87 7.04
CA THR A 34 -3.03 12.93 6.85
C THR A 34 -2.79 14.10 7.82
N GLU A 35 -2.46 13.82 9.08
CA GLU A 35 -2.10 14.85 10.06
C GLU A 35 -0.83 15.59 9.63
N PHE A 36 0.20 14.87 9.20
CA PHE A 36 1.44 15.44 8.66
C PHE A 36 1.16 16.31 7.44
N PHE A 37 0.38 15.81 6.49
CA PHE A 37 0.00 16.54 5.27
C PHE A 37 -0.85 17.77 5.57
N GLY A 38 -1.68 17.77 6.62
CA GLY A 38 -2.44 18.95 7.03
C GLY A 38 -1.58 20.01 7.74
N LYS A 39 -0.55 19.59 8.48
CA LYS A 39 0.37 20.50 9.19
C LYS A 39 1.38 21.17 8.26
N HIS A 40 1.77 20.48 7.20
CA HIS A 40 2.74 20.97 6.23
C HIS A 40 2.01 21.33 4.94
N LEU A 41 2.23 22.53 4.41
CA LEU A 41 1.61 23.00 3.16
C LEU A 41 2.20 22.29 1.93
N LEU A 42 2.10 20.97 1.89
CA LEU A 42 2.61 20.13 0.82
C LEU A 42 1.60 20.11 -0.32
N PRO A 43 2.02 20.39 -1.57
CA PRO A 43 1.09 20.37 -2.71
C PRO A 43 0.64 18.94 -3.03
N GLY A 44 1.53 17.96 -2.89
CA GLY A 44 1.23 16.56 -3.12
C GLY A 44 2.27 15.63 -2.51
N MET A 45 1.87 14.39 -2.22
CA MET A 45 2.69 13.36 -1.60
C MET A 45 2.21 11.97 -2.00
N SER A 46 3.11 11.00 -2.08
CA SER A 46 2.78 9.59 -2.33
C SER A 46 3.44 8.69 -1.31
N ILE A 47 2.70 7.69 -0.82
CA ILE A 47 3.20 6.65 0.10
C ILE A 47 2.87 5.28 -0.50
N SER A 48 3.87 4.40 -0.56
CA SER A 48 3.68 2.98 -0.90
C SER A 48 4.48 2.11 0.06
N VAL A 49 3.85 1.03 0.55
CA VAL A 49 4.45 0.08 1.48
C VAL A 49 4.40 -1.32 0.87
N TYR A 50 5.58 -1.93 0.77
CA TYR A 50 5.77 -3.30 0.32
C TYR A 50 6.07 -4.22 1.50
N LYS A 51 5.50 -5.42 1.47
CA LYS A 51 5.81 -6.51 2.40
C LYS A 51 5.66 -7.84 1.67
N ASP A 52 6.64 -8.73 1.85
CA ASP A 52 6.68 -10.06 1.21
C ASP A 52 6.42 -9.97 -0.30
N ASP A 53 7.18 -9.11 -0.99
CA ASP A 53 7.11 -8.82 -2.43
C ASP A 53 5.75 -8.33 -2.96
N ARG A 54 4.87 -7.88 -2.07
CA ARG A 54 3.54 -7.36 -2.41
C ARG A 54 3.33 -5.97 -1.85
N ILE A 55 2.63 -5.13 -2.61
CA ILE A 55 2.13 -3.85 -2.10
C ILE A 55 1.01 -4.14 -1.10
N ILE A 56 1.18 -3.73 0.15
CA ILE A 56 0.12 -3.81 1.17
C ILE A 56 -0.63 -2.48 1.31
N TRP A 57 -0.02 -1.36 0.89
CA TRP A 57 -0.66 -0.05 0.88
C TRP A 57 -0.01 0.85 -0.17
N SER A 58 -0.83 1.60 -0.91
CA SER A 58 -0.34 2.63 -1.84
C SER A 58 -1.39 3.72 -1.97
N LYS A 59 -1.03 4.97 -1.67
CA LYS A 59 -1.94 6.11 -1.65
C LYS A 59 -1.23 7.41 -2.05
N GLY A 60 -1.92 8.24 -2.83
CA GLY A 60 -1.54 9.61 -3.10
C GLY A 60 -2.35 10.61 -2.28
N TYR A 61 -1.76 11.77 -2.02
CA TYR A 61 -2.33 12.87 -1.28
C TYR A 61 -2.10 14.16 -2.07
N GLY A 62 -3.13 15.01 -2.17
CA GLY A 62 -3.05 16.29 -2.88
C GLY A 62 -2.84 16.13 -4.39
N PHE A 63 -2.16 17.09 -4.99
CA PHE A 63 -2.04 17.26 -6.42
C PHE A 63 -0.59 17.12 -6.91
N ALA A 64 -0.43 16.42 -8.03
CA ALA A 64 0.79 16.41 -8.83
C ALA A 64 0.95 17.70 -9.64
N ASP A 65 -0.17 18.31 -10.03
CA ASP A 65 -0.24 19.59 -10.73
C ASP A 65 -1.40 20.41 -10.17
N LEU A 66 -1.07 21.55 -9.55
CA LEU A 66 -2.06 22.42 -8.92
C LEU A 66 -2.89 23.20 -9.94
N ASP A 67 -2.28 23.62 -11.05
CA ASP A 67 -2.93 24.47 -12.04
C ASP A 67 -3.95 23.66 -12.86
N ASN A 68 -3.64 22.38 -13.10
CA ASN A 68 -4.49 21.46 -13.84
C ASN A 68 -5.32 20.52 -12.93
N GLU A 69 -5.27 20.72 -11.61
CA GLU A 69 -5.97 19.91 -10.60
C GLU A 69 -5.74 18.39 -10.78
N ILE A 70 -4.52 17.99 -11.13
CA ILE A 70 -4.17 16.57 -11.33
C ILE A 70 -3.79 15.98 -9.99
N GLU A 71 -4.59 15.04 -9.47
CA GLU A 71 -4.29 14.33 -8.22
C GLU A 71 -3.00 13.50 -8.31
N VAL A 72 -2.35 13.30 -7.16
CA VAL A 72 -1.22 12.37 -7.07
C VAL A 72 -1.71 10.93 -7.27
N ASP A 73 -1.39 10.32 -8.41
CA ASP A 73 -1.48 8.88 -8.62
C ASP A 73 -0.19 8.21 -8.13
N PRO A 74 -0.21 7.35 -7.09
CA PRO A 74 0.98 6.73 -6.54
C PRO A 74 1.66 5.74 -7.51
N SER A 75 1.00 5.31 -8.58
CA SER A 75 1.55 4.41 -9.60
C SER A 75 2.13 5.12 -10.81
N LYS A 76 1.79 6.40 -11.02
CA LYS A 76 2.16 7.16 -12.24
C LYS A 76 2.88 8.48 -11.98
N THR A 77 2.63 9.12 -10.85
CA THR A 77 3.20 10.43 -10.54
C THR A 77 4.69 10.31 -10.28
N LEU A 78 5.50 11.03 -11.06
CA LEU A 78 6.95 11.05 -10.90
C LEU A 78 7.37 12.20 -9.99
N PHE A 79 8.22 11.88 -9.01
CA PHE A 79 8.83 12.86 -8.12
C PHE A 79 10.33 13.00 -8.41
N ARG A 80 10.86 14.21 -8.24
CA ARG A 80 12.31 14.43 -8.26
C ARG A 80 12.90 13.91 -6.94
N ILE A 81 13.42 12.68 -6.97
CA ILE A 81 13.83 11.94 -5.76
C ILE A 81 15.18 12.40 -5.14
N GLY A 82 15.94 13.26 -5.81
CA GLY A 82 17.19 13.82 -5.28
C GLY A 82 18.19 12.74 -4.84
N SER A 83 18.78 12.90 -3.64
CA SER A 83 19.81 11.98 -3.13
C SER A 83 19.37 10.53 -2.95
N VAL A 84 18.06 10.22 -2.97
CA VAL A 84 17.57 8.84 -3.00
C VAL A 84 18.10 8.11 -4.24
N SER A 85 18.33 8.80 -5.35
CA SER A 85 18.90 8.19 -6.57
C SER A 85 20.26 7.52 -6.36
N LYS A 86 21.01 7.90 -5.31
CA LYS A 86 22.33 7.32 -5.00
C LYS A 86 22.25 5.84 -4.66
N THR A 87 21.14 5.37 -4.08
CA THR A 87 20.96 3.93 -3.77
C THR A 87 20.91 3.09 -5.05
N LEU A 88 20.36 3.64 -6.13
CA LEU A 88 20.34 3.00 -7.45
C LEU A 88 21.73 3.00 -8.10
N THR A 89 22.49 4.10 -7.99
CA THR A 89 23.84 4.18 -8.56
C THR A 89 24.86 3.31 -7.84
N ALA A 90 24.65 3.02 -6.55
CA ALA A 90 25.55 2.19 -5.76
C ALA A 90 25.36 0.68 -5.97
N ALA A 91 24.22 0.26 -6.53
CA ALA A 91 23.91 -1.13 -6.86
C ALA A 91 24.66 -1.60 -8.11
#